data_AF-A0A9P4HL03-F1
#
_entry.id   AF-A0A9P4HL03-F1
#
_cell.length_a   1.000
_cell.length_b   1.000
_cell.length_c   1.000
_cell.angle_alpha   90.00
_cell.angle_beta   90.00
_cell.angle_gamma   90.00
#
_symmetry.space_group_name_H-M   'P 1'
#
loop_
_entity.id
_entity.type
_entity.pdbx_description
1 polymer ?
#
loop_
_entity_poly.entity_id
_entity_poly.type
_entity_poly.pdbx_seq_one_letter_code
_entity_poly.pdbx_strand_id
1 'polypeptide(L)'
;IDALSINQDDSSERSHQVSQMRAIYSEADQGMAWLDPELADSLDDLLRRPYWSRIWIIQEVVVAIDLILMCGDSCLEWLVFAKFIYLETGLLNWPPPTESHVVRLRSKANNVLRLAIWSQDGLDLERVLNLSEAATASDPRDKVYAVLGLVGSGAGTQIVVDYTQSACAVYCIAVQAMVEDRKQSTKQALQSQLASVSQAIRFHQTGSGAGSSHRLKRTPAECLNVARLHKHIQALSENACRPDVCFQALQSVEVASGPQCDGSTCGSLKAMRDASMAAL
;
A
#
# COMPACT_ATOMS: atom_id res chain seq x y z
N ILE A 1 5.76 -22.06 14.60
CA ILE A 1 6.96 -22.10 13.74
C ILE A 1 6.42 -22.25 12.33
N ASP A 2 6.61 -21.24 11.48
CA ASP A 2 6.26 -21.35 10.06
C ASP A 2 7.22 -22.37 9.44
N ALA A 3 6.70 -23.33 8.67
CA ALA A 3 7.44 -24.52 8.22
C ALA A 3 8.53 -24.21 7.15
N LEU A 4 8.74 -22.95 6.82
CA LEU A 4 9.81 -22.51 5.94
C LEU A 4 11.07 -22.35 6.78
N SER A 5 11.98 -23.30 6.63
CA SER A 5 13.30 -23.26 7.26
C SER A 5 14.15 -22.19 6.57
N ILE A 6 13.89 -20.92 6.89
CA ILE A 6 14.68 -19.78 6.44
C ILE A 6 15.78 -19.55 7.47
N ASN A 7 17.03 -19.68 7.05
CA ASN A 7 18.16 -19.35 7.89
C ASN A 7 18.18 -17.85 8.20
N GLN A 8 17.92 -17.50 9.47
CA GLN A 8 17.88 -16.10 9.90
C GLN A 8 19.28 -15.47 9.98
N ASP A 9 20.34 -16.30 10.04
CA ASP A 9 21.73 -15.86 10.16
C ASP A 9 22.40 -15.62 8.80
N ASP A 10 21.82 -16.11 7.70
CA ASP A 10 22.28 -15.85 6.34
C ASP A 10 21.34 -14.85 5.65
N SER A 11 21.76 -13.58 5.58
CA SER A 11 20.96 -12.53 4.96
C SER A 11 20.75 -12.73 3.45
N SER A 12 21.70 -13.36 2.76
CA SER A 12 21.58 -13.61 1.31
C SER A 12 20.55 -14.72 1.06
N GLU A 13 20.65 -15.83 1.80
CA GLU A 13 19.66 -16.90 1.75
C GLU A 13 18.28 -16.39 2.14
N ARG A 14 18.18 -15.66 3.27
CA ARG A 14 16.92 -15.06 3.73
C ARG A 14 16.28 -14.18 2.66
N SER A 15 17.06 -13.34 1.98
CA SER A 15 16.56 -12.51 0.88
C SER A 15 15.97 -13.35 -0.24
N HIS A 16 16.71 -14.38 -0.66
CA HIS A 16 16.26 -15.30 -1.71
C HIS A 16 14.98 -16.05 -1.32
N GLN A 17 14.91 -16.60 -0.11
CA GLN A 17 13.74 -17.35 0.37
C GLN A 17 12.52 -16.45 0.57
N VAL A 18 12.71 -15.27 1.18
CA VAL A 18 11.61 -14.33 1.41
C VAL A 18 11.03 -13.80 0.09
N SER A 19 11.86 -13.61 -0.94
CA SER A 19 11.39 -13.21 -2.27
C SER A 19 10.43 -14.23 -2.90
N GLN A 20 10.46 -15.49 -2.46
CA GLN A 20 9.60 -16.58 -2.97
C GLN A 20 8.29 -16.71 -2.19
N MET A 21 8.11 -16.02 -1.05
CA MET A 21 6.94 -16.20 -0.17
C MET A 21 5.61 -16.02 -0.88
N ARG A 22 5.50 -14.98 -1.71
CA ARG A 22 4.29 -14.75 -2.50
C ARG A 22 3.95 -15.97 -3.35
N ALA A 23 4.92 -16.47 -4.11
CA ALA A 23 4.74 -17.62 -5.00
C ALA A 23 4.36 -18.87 -4.20
N ILE A 24 5.06 -19.14 -3.10
CA ILE A 24 4.80 -20.29 -2.22
C ILE A 24 3.36 -20.26 -1.69
N TYR A 25 2.89 -19.14 -1.15
CA TYR A 25 1.51 -19.06 -0.65
C TYR A 25 0.47 -19.10 -1.76
N SER A 26 0.75 -18.49 -2.92
CA SER A 26 -0.19 -18.50 -4.04
C SER A 26 -0.25 -19.83 -4.78
N GLU A 27 0.80 -20.64 -4.73
CA GLU A 27 0.89 -21.92 -5.45
C GLU A 27 0.63 -23.13 -4.55
N ALA A 28 0.53 -22.92 -3.23
CA ALA A 28 0.16 -23.97 -2.31
C ALA A 28 -1.27 -24.48 -2.59
N ASP A 29 -1.41 -25.80 -2.66
CA ASP A 29 -2.72 -26.46 -2.83
C ASP A 29 -3.68 -26.11 -1.68
N GLN A 30 -3.15 -25.99 -0.46
CA GLN A 30 -3.89 -25.59 0.73
C GLN A 30 -2.95 -25.00 1.78
N GLY A 31 -3.32 -23.85 2.34
CA GLY A 31 -2.69 -23.23 3.50
C GLY A 31 -3.40 -23.59 4.81
N MET A 32 -2.64 -23.64 5.90
CA MET A 32 -3.19 -23.81 7.25
C MET A 32 -2.65 -22.73 8.17
N ALA A 33 -3.54 -21.94 8.76
CA ALA A 33 -3.21 -20.86 9.68
C ALA A 33 -3.62 -21.24 11.11
N TRP A 34 -2.64 -21.46 11.98
CA TRP A 34 -2.84 -21.82 13.37
C TRP A 34 -2.97 -20.58 14.26
N LEU A 35 -4.16 -20.38 14.83
CA LEU A 35 -4.49 -19.22 15.66
C LEU A 35 -3.99 -19.38 17.10
N ASP A 36 -4.20 -20.56 17.70
CA ASP A 36 -3.67 -21.00 19.01
C ASP A 36 -4.15 -22.45 19.32
N PRO A 37 -3.47 -23.24 20.18
CA PRO A 37 -3.99 -24.49 20.72
C PRO A 37 -5.28 -24.38 21.56
N GLU A 38 -5.56 -23.24 22.19
CA GLU A 38 -6.79 -23.09 22.99
C GLU A 38 -7.98 -22.61 22.13
N LEU A 39 -9.19 -23.13 22.39
CA LEU A 39 -10.40 -22.66 21.71
C LEU A 39 -10.78 -21.27 22.23
N ALA A 40 -11.20 -20.37 21.35
CA ALA A 40 -11.63 -19.04 21.76
C ALA A 40 -13.02 -19.09 22.41
N ASP A 41 -13.17 -18.51 23.60
CA ASP A 41 -14.45 -18.41 24.31
C ASP A 41 -15.42 -17.41 23.65
N SER A 42 -14.89 -16.52 22.80
CA SER A 42 -15.69 -15.55 22.04
C SER A 42 -14.98 -15.10 20.77
N LEU A 43 -15.75 -14.48 19.86
CA LEU A 43 -15.18 -13.85 18.67
C LEU A 43 -14.18 -12.74 19.01
N ASP A 44 -14.45 -11.98 20.07
CA ASP A 44 -13.58 -10.89 20.52
C ASP A 44 -12.24 -11.42 21.05
N ASP A 45 -12.26 -12.57 21.75
CA ASP A 45 -11.06 -13.28 22.17
C ASP A 45 -10.24 -13.78 20.96
N LEU A 46 -10.90 -14.43 20.00
CA LEU A 46 -10.29 -14.92 18.77
C LEU A 46 -9.59 -13.80 17.98
N LEU A 47 -10.24 -12.63 17.84
CA LEU A 47 -9.74 -11.49 17.08
C LEU A 47 -8.65 -10.68 17.80
N ARG A 48 -8.46 -10.88 19.11
CA ARG A 48 -7.37 -10.28 19.90
C ARG A 48 -6.09 -11.11 19.94
N ARG A 49 -6.12 -12.33 19.39
CA ARG A 49 -4.97 -13.23 19.42
C ARG A 49 -3.71 -12.62 18.80
N PRO A 50 -2.53 -12.92 19.34
CA PRO A 50 -1.25 -12.43 18.81
C PRO A 50 -1.02 -12.77 17.34
N TYR A 51 -1.61 -13.86 16.83
CA TYR A 51 -1.56 -14.24 15.41
C TYR A 51 -1.88 -13.04 14.49
N TRP A 52 -2.99 -12.34 14.74
CA TRP A 52 -3.45 -11.20 13.93
C TRP A 52 -2.54 -9.98 14.00
N SER A 53 -1.60 -9.97 14.94
CA SER A 53 -0.65 -8.88 15.07
C SER A 53 0.55 -9.03 14.16
N ARG A 54 0.89 -10.22 13.68
CA ARG A 54 2.10 -10.45 12.88
C ARG A 54 1.94 -9.84 11.49
N ILE A 55 2.99 -9.27 10.93
CA ILE A 55 2.90 -8.69 9.57
C ILE A 55 2.90 -9.76 8.47
N TRP A 56 3.62 -10.87 8.68
CA TRP A 56 3.74 -11.96 7.69
C TRP A 56 2.42 -12.70 7.43
N ILE A 57 1.52 -12.73 8.42
CA ILE A 57 0.19 -13.34 8.26
C ILE A 57 -0.65 -12.62 7.19
N ILE A 58 -0.31 -11.39 6.84
CA ILE A 58 -0.96 -10.68 5.75
C ILE A 58 -0.76 -11.44 4.43
N GLN A 59 0.46 -11.87 4.12
CA GLN A 59 0.68 -12.68 2.90
C GLN A 59 0.09 -14.08 3.04
N GLU A 60 0.28 -14.72 4.19
CA GLU A 60 -0.28 -16.07 4.46
C GLU A 60 -1.80 -16.12 4.23
N VAL A 61 -2.50 -15.05 4.61
CA VAL A 61 -3.97 -14.99 4.55
C VAL A 61 -4.49 -14.44 3.22
N VAL A 62 -3.87 -13.38 2.72
CA VAL A 62 -4.40 -12.62 1.57
C VAL A 62 -3.95 -13.23 0.24
N VAL A 63 -2.80 -13.90 0.20
CA VAL A 63 -2.23 -14.48 -1.03
C VAL A 63 -2.66 -15.94 -1.23
N ALA A 64 -3.00 -16.66 -0.16
CA ALA A 64 -3.39 -18.06 -0.25
C ALA A 64 -4.68 -18.27 -1.07
N ILE A 65 -4.67 -19.30 -1.93
CA ILE A 65 -5.82 -19.68 -2.76
C ILE A 65 -6.89 -20.40 -1.92
N ASP A 66 -6.46 -21.35 -1.10
CA ASP A 66 -7.30 -22.10 -0.17
C ASP A 66 -6.65 -22.07 1.22
N LEU A 67 -7.39 -21.61 2.23
CA LEU A 67 -6.85 -21.42 3.57
C LEU A 67 -7.83 -21.93 4.63
N ILE A 68 -7.31 -22.78 5.51
CA ILE A 68 -8.02 -23.27 6.69
C ILE A 68 -7.46 -22.59 7.93
N LEU A 69 -8.33 -21.93 8.70
CA LEU A 69 -8.03 -21.46 10.04
C LEU A 69 -8.17 -22.61 11.04
N MET A 70 -7.16 -22.81 11.86
CA MET A 70 -7.10 -23.83 12.89
C MET A 70 -7.07 -23.15 14.27
N CYS A 71 -7.89 -23.64 15.21
CA CYS A 71 -7.99 -23.13 16.58
C CYS A 71 -8.24 -24.33 17.51
N GLY A 72 -7.20 -24.78 18.22
CA GLY A 72 -7.18 -26.09 18.87
C GLY A 72 -7.50 -27.20 17.88
N ASP A 73 -8.47 -28.06 18.24
CA ASP A 73 -8.94 -29.18 17.40
C ASP A 73 -10.03 -28.77 16.38
N SER A 74 -10.39 -27.48 16.34
CA SER A 74 -11.40 -26.96 15.41
C SER A 74 -10.77 -26.32 14.17
N CYS A 75 -11.43 -26.48 13.04
CA CYS A 75 -11.01 -25.90 11.77
C CYS A 75 -12.16 -25.15 11.07
N LEU A 76 -11.84 -24.08 10.35
CA LEU A 76 -12.80 -23.28 9.61
C LEU A 76 -12.16 -22.73 8.32
N GLU A 77 -12.84 -22.88 7.19
CA GLU A 77 -12.42 -22.27 5.93
C GLU A 77 -12.36 -20.73 6.05
N TRP A 78 -11.30 -20.13 5.53
CA TRP A 78 -11.06 -18.69 5.58
C TRP A 78 -12.22 -17.88 5.01
N LEU A 79 -12.77 -18.30 3.86
CA LEU A 79 -13.88 -17.57 3.22
C LEU A 79 -15.16 -17.60 4.07
N VAL A 80 -15.41 -18.70 4.79
CA VAL A 80 -16.54 -18.80 5.73
C VAL A 80 -16.29 -17.89 6.92
N PHE A 81 -15.08 -17.90 7.48
CA PHE A 81 -14.68 -17.00 8.56
C PHE A 81 -14.83 -15.52 8.15
N ALA A 82 -14.25 -15.11 7.02
CA ALA A 82 -14.31 -13.74 6.54
C ALA A 82 -15.75 -13.25 6.32
N LYS A 83 -16.62 -14.09 5.75
CA LYS A 83 -18.06 -13.81 5.60
C LYS A 83 -18.77 -13.68 6.94
N PHE A 84 -18.49 -14.59 7.88
CA PHE A 84 -19.06 -14.53 9.23
C PHE A 84 -18.66 -13.24 9.94
N ILE A 85 -17.36 -12.90 9.94
CA ILE A 85 -16.88 -11.64 10.51
C ILE A 85 -17.57 -10.46 9.84
N TYR A 86 -17.68 -10.46 8.51
CA TYR A 86 -18.36 -9.39 7.79
C TYR A 86 -19.81 -9.19 8.29
N LEU A 87 -20.59 -10.26 8.38
CA LEU A 87 -22.00 -10.21 8.80
C LEU A 87 -22.14 -9.75 10.27
N GLU A 88 -21.28 -10.24 11.16
CA GLU A 88 -21.35 -9.92 12.60
C GLU A 88 -20.88 -8.49 12.93
N THR A 89 -19.92 -7.97 12.16
CA THR A 89 -19.22 -6.72 12.51
C THR A 89 -19.55 -5.55 11.59
N GLY A 90 -20.24 -5.79 10.47
CA GLY A 90 -20.51 -4.75 9.47
C GLY A 90 -19.26 -4.11 8.86
N LEU A 91 -18.11 -4.79 8.92
CA LEU A 91 -16.79 -4.26 8.55
C LEU A 91 -16.65 -3.74 7.09
N LEU A 92 -17.62 -4.02 6.21
CA LEU A 92 -17.66 -3.52 4.82
C LEU A 92 -18.51 -2.26 4.61
N ASN A 93 -19.19 -1.70 5.63
CA ASN A 93 -19.87 -0.41 5.45
C ASN A 93 -18.86 0.74 5.53
N TRP A 94 -18.59 1.35 4.38
CA TRP A 94 -17.93 2.65 4.29
C TRP A 94 -18.94 3.75 3.86
N PRO A 95 -19.01 4.89 4.57
CA PRO A 95 -18.27 5.22 5.78
C PRO A 95 -18.71 4.38 6.97
N PRO A 96 -17.81 4.11 7.95
CA PRO A 96 -18.18 3.41 9.16
C PRO A 96 -19.34 4.17 9.84
N PRO A 97 -20.40 3.50 10.30
CA PRO A 97 -21.52 4.19 10.93
C PRO A 97 -21.05 4.99 12.14
N THR A 98 -21.48 6.24 12.22
CA THR A 98 -21.05 7.23 13.22
C THR A 98 -21.28 6.79 14.66
N GLU A 99 -22.26 5.91 14.90
CA GLU A 99 -22.50 5.29 16.20
C GLU A 99 -23.03 3.86 16.00
N SER A 100 -22.13 2.90 15.87
CA SER A 100 -22.51 1.49 15.96
C SER A 100 -21.45 0.70 16.71
N HIS A 101 -21.83 -0.45 17.26
CA HIS A 101 -20.97 -1.39 18.00
C HIS A 101 -19.66 -1.76 17.25
N VAL A 102 -19.56 -1.42 15.97
CA VAL A 102 -18.40 -1.47 15.05
C VAL A 102 -17.14 -0.78 15.58
N VAL A 103 -17.27 0.22 16.47
CA VAL A 103 -16.12 0.92 17.09
C VAL A 103 -15.29 0.00 18.02
N ARG A 104 -15.87 -1.10 18.50
CA ARG A 104 -15.29 -1.91 19.58
C ARG A 104 -14.29 -2.98 19.12
N LEU A 105 -14.28 -3.30 17.82
CA LEU A 105 -13.34 -4.23 17.22
C LEU A 105 -12.27 -3.49 16.44
N ARG A 106 -11.58 -2.47 16.98
CA ARG A 106 -10.34 -1.96 16.35
C ARG A 106 -9.17 -2.95 16.55
N SER A 107 -9.38 -4.21 16.17
CA SER A 107 -8.35 -5.25 16.27
C SER A 107 -7.50 -5.27 15.00
N LYS A 108 -6.25 -5.72 15.14
CA LYS A 108 -5.32 -5.88 14.00
C LYS A 108 -5.85 -6.87 12.95
N ALA A 109 -6.74 -7.79 13.36
CA ALA A 109 -7.45 -8.72 12.49
C ALA A 109 -8.27 -7.99 11.40
N ASN A 110 -8.88 -6.85 11.70
CA ASN A 110 -9.67 -6.10 10.73
C ASN A 110 -8.87 -5.64 9.52
N ASN A 111 -7.61 -5.25 9.75
CA ASN A 111 -6.75 -4.76 8.69
C ASN A 111 -6.40 -5.88 7.71
N VAL A 112 -6.13 -7.08 8.24
CA VAL A 112 -5.90 -8.30 7.45
C VAL A 112 -7.16 -8.66 6.67
N LEU A 113 -8.33 -8.63 7.31
CA LEU A 113 -9.61 -8.91 6.65
C LEU A 113 -9.93 -7.90 5.53
N ARG A 114 -9.66 -6.61 5.76
CA ARG A 114 -9.79 -5.56 4.74
C ARG A 114 -8.85 -5.79 3.57
N LEU A 115 -7.60 -6.13 3.84
CA LEU A 115 -6.62 -6.47 2.80
C LEU A 115 -7.04 -7.71 1.99
N ALA A 116 -7.56 -8.74 2.65
CA ALA A 116 -8.06 -9.96 1.99
C ALA A 116 -9.20 -9.69 1.02
N ILE A 117 -10.04 -8.69 1.31
CA ILE A 117 -11.20 -8.34 0.49
C ILE A 117 -10.83 -7.34 -0.60
N TRP A 118 -9.92 -6.40 -0.32
CA TRP A 118 -9.58 -5.29 -1.23
C TRP A 118 -8.31 -5.52 -2.07
N SER A 119 -7.55 -6.58 -1.83
CA SER A 119 -6.34 -6.88 -2.63
C SER A 119 -6.64 -7.16 -4.11
N GLN A 120 -7.90 -7.47 -4.45
CA GLN A 120 -8.34 -7.74 -5.82
C GLN A 120 -8.20 -6.54 -6.77
N ASP A 121 -8.15 -5.31 -6.24
CA ASP A 121 -8.15 -4.08 -7.05
C ASP A 121 -6.73 -3.59 -7.44
N GLY A 122 -5.67 -4.35 -7.14
CA GLY A 122 -4.30 -3.98 -7.50
C GLY A 122 -3.80 -2.74 -6.75
N LEU A 123 -3.56 -2.90 -5.44
CA LEU A 123 -3.18 -1.81 -4.54
C LEU A 123 -1.75 -1.31 -4.81
N ASP A 124 -1.56 0.02 -4.70
CA ASP A 124 -0.23 0.64 -4.66
C ASP A 124 0.44 0.44 -3.28
N LEU A 125 1.76 0.67 -3.23
CA LEU A 125 2.55 0.46 -2.02
C LEU A 125 2.06 1.28 -0.83
N GLU A 126 1.72 2.56 -1.05
CA GLU A 126 1.24 3.43 0.02
C GLU A 126 -0.05 2.89 0.63
N ARG A 127 -1.01 2.46 -0.19
CA ARG A 127 -2.29 1.93 0.26
C ARG A 127 -2.13 0.65 1.07
N VAL A 128 -1.26 -0.27 0.64
CA VAL A 128 -1.00 -1.51 1.38
C VAL A 128 -0.33 -1.21 2.71
N LEU A 129 0.70 -0.36 2.75
CA LEU A 129 1.36 0.05 3.99
C LEU A 129 0.39 0.71 4.99
N ASN A 130 -0.56 1.49 4.49
CA ASN A 130 -1.61 2.10 5.30
C ASN A 130 -2.52 1.09 5.98
N LEU A 131 -2.88 0.03 5.26
CA LEU A 131 -3.74 -1.01 5.80
C LEU A 131 -2.95 -1.91 6.75
N SER A 132 -1.64 -2.11 6.55
CA SER A 132 -0.80 -2.95 7.40
C SER A 132 -0.14 -2.24 8.59
N GLU A 133 -0.33 -0.93 8.76
CA GLU A 133 0.42 -0.09 9.73
C GLU A 133 0.47 -0.69 11.14
N ALA A 134 -0.69 -1.17 11.63
CA ALA A 134 -0.85 -1.70 12.98
C ALA A 134 -0.24 -3.10 13.20
N ALA A 135 0.15 -3.80 12.13
CA ALA A 135 0.81 -5.10 12.21
C ALA A 135 2.24 -4.93 12.73
N THR A 136 2.73 -5.85 13.53
CA THR A 136 4.04 -5.85 14.16
C THR A 136 5.01 -6.75 13.39
N ALA A 137 6.26 -6.31 13.35
CA ALA A 137 7.37 -7.01 12.72
C ALA A 137 8.51 -7.11 13.74
N SER A 138 9.20 -8.25 13.77
CA SER A 138 10.41 -8.40 14.61
C SER A 138 11.62 -7.75 13.93
N ASP A 139 11.77 -7.98 12.62
CA ASP A 139 12.71 -7.24 11.79
C ASP A 139 12.02 -5.99 11.22
N PRO A 140 12.56 -4.78 11.42
CA PRO A 140 11.95 -3.56 10.91
C PRO A 140 11.73 -3.60 9.38
N ARG A 141 12.61 -4.23 8.61
CA ARG A 141 12.50 -4.30 7.13
C ARG A 141 11.24 -5.03 6.67
N ASP A 142 10.74 -5.95 7.49
CA ASP A 142 9.52 -6.71 7.19
C ASP A 142 8.28 -5.81 7.14
N LYS A 143 8.33 -4.57 7.69
CA LYS A 143 7.29 -3.56 7.47
C LYS A 143 7.03 -3.25 6.00
N VAL A 144 8.04 -3.40 5.15
CA VAL A 144 7.95 -3.25 3.70
C VAL A 144 7.89 -4.62 3.03
N TYR A 145 8.85 -5.52 3.33
CA TYR A 145 8.97 -6.79 2.60
C TYR A 145 7.77 -7.72 2.77
N ALA A 146 7.16 -7.76 3.95
CA ALA A 146 5.99 -8.60 4.18
C ALA A 146 4.74 -8.14 3.45
N VAL A 147 4.73 -6.97 2.81
CA VAL A 147 3.56 -6.49 2.07
C VAL A 147 3.76 -6.37 0.56
N LEU A 148 4.99 -6.56 0.05
CA LEU A 148 5.28 -6.50 -1.39
C LEU A 148 4.48 -7.52 -2.20
N GLY A 149 4.15 -8.67 -1.59
CA GLY A 149 3.29 -9.68 -2.19
C GLY A 149 1.84 -9.22 -2.47
N LEU A 150 1.44 -8.05 -1.99
CA LEU A 150 0.12 -7.45 -2.22
C LEU A 150 0.14 -6.23 -3.15
N VAL A 151 1.33 -5.70 -3.44
CA VAL A 151 1.47 -4.53 -4.31
C VAL A 151 1.25 -4.97 -5.74
N GLY A 152 0.16 -4.49 -6.36
CA GLY A 152 -0.25 -4.87 -7.71
C GLY A 152 -0.02 -3.76 -8.75
N SER A 153 0.31 -2.55 -8.31
CA SER A 153 0.49 -1.40 -9.18
C SER A 153 1.60 -0.46 -8.68
N GLY A 154 2.05 0.41 -9.57
CA GLY A 154 3.04 1.44 -9.25
C GLY A 154 4.49 0.96 -9.15
N ALA A 155 5.38 1.88 -8.81
CA ALA A 155 6.81 1.69 -8.65
C ALA A 155 7.15 0.74 -7.49
N GLY A 156 6.22 0.57 -6.53
CA GLY A 156 6.36 -0.40 -5.44
C GLY A 156 6.54 -1.85 -5.92
N THR A 157 6.05 -2.18 -7.12
CA THR A 157 6.23 -3.51 -7.75
C THR A 157 7.69 -3.84 -8.09
N GLN A 158 8.56 -2.82 -8.14
CA GLN A 158 9.97 -2.96 -8.50
C GLN A 158 10.90 -3.10 -7.29
N ILE A 159 10.35 -3.06 -6.07
CA ILE A 159 11.16 -3.20 -4.84
C ILE A 159 11.60 -4.67 -4.69
N VAL A 160 12.89 -4.86 -4.53
CA VAL A 160 13.51 -6.19 -4.34
C VAL A 160 13.82 -6.41 -2.86
N VAL A 161 13.56 -7.63 -2.39
CA VAL A 161 13.88 -8.06 -1.03
C VAL A 161 15.39 -8.26 -0.89
N ASP A 162 16.00 -7.59 0.10
CA ASP A 162 17.43 -7.64 0.36
C ASP A 162 17.76 -7.33 1.83
N TYR A 163 17.93 -8.38 2.63
CA TYR A 163 18.33 -8.31 4.03
C TYR A 163 19.80 -7.97 4.24
N THR A 164 20.60 -7.78 3.19
CA THR A 164 21.95 -7.19 3.34
C THR A 164 21.88 -5.67 3.55
N GLN A 165 20.75 -5.04 3.20
CA GLN A 165 20.52 -3.61 3.41
C GLN A 165 20.07 -3.28 4.83
N SER A 166 20.34 -2.04 5.26
CA SER A 166 19.80 -1.49 6.49
C SER A 166 18.31 -1.18 6.36
N ALA A 167 17.58 -1.15 7.48
CA ALA A 167 16.16 -0.77 7.48
C ALA A 167 15.91 0.62 6.89
N CYS A 168 16.79 1.58 7.19
CA CYS A 168 16.72 2.94 6.64
C CYS A 168 16.80 2.94 5.10
N ALA A 169 17.71 2.15 4.50
CA ALA A 169 17.82 2.04 3.05
C ALA A 169 16.55 1.47 2.42
N VAL A 170 15.97 0.43 3.02
CA VAL A 170 14.70 -0.17 2.56
C VAL A 170 13.56 0.84 2.62
N TYR A 171 13.46 1.62 3.70
CA TYR A 171 12.44 2.67 3.82
C TYR A 171 12.66 3.81 2.82
N CYS A 172 13.90 4.19 2.51
CA CYS A 172 14.20 5.17 1.46
C CYS A 172 13.69 4.68 0.09
N ILE A 173 13.93 3.41 -0.24
CA ILE A 173 13.44 2.80 -1.48
C ILE A 173 11.90 2.82 -1.53
N ALA A 174 11.24 2.47 -0.43
CA ALA A 174 9.79 2.52 -0.33
C ALA A 174 9.24 3.95 -0.53
N VAL A 175 9.84 4.94 0.12
CA VAL A 175 9.48 6.36 -0.04
C VAL A 175 9.67 6.84 -1.48
N GLN A 176 10.79 6.47 -2.12
CA GLN A 176 11.06 6.81 -3.52
C GLN A 176 9.99 6.25 -4.45
N ALA A 177 9.60 4.99 -4.26
CA ALA A 177 8.51 4.37 -5.03
C ALA A 177 7.18 5.12 -4.85
N MET A 178 6.81 5.48 -3.61
CA MET A 178 5.60 6.26 -3.33
C MET A 178 5.63 7.64 -3.99
N VAL A 179 6.77 8.32 -3.98
CA VAL A 179 6.94 9.63 -4.65
C VAL A 179 6.76 9.50 -6.16
N GLU A 180 7.35 8.47 -6.77
CA GLU A 180 7.22 8.21 -8.21
C GLU A 180 5.76 7.97 -8.61
N ASP A 181 5.04 7.16 -7.85
CA ASP A 181 3.62 6.88 -8.10
C ASP A 181 2.76 8.14 -8.04
N ARG A 182 3.01 9.01 -7.05
CA ARG A 182 2.30 10.29 -6.91
C ARG A 182 2.61 11.26 -8.05
N LYS A 183 3.86 11.34 -8.50
CA LYS A 183 4.25 12.13 -9.69
C LYS A 183 3.53 11.63 -10.93
N GLN A 184 3.52 10.32 -11.14
CA GLN A 184 2.88 9.69 -12.29
C GLN A 184 1.36 9.92 -12.27
N SER A 185 0.71 9.77 -11.13
CA SER A 185 -0.72 10.06 -10.95
C SER A 185 -1.05 11.53 -11.24
N THR A 186 -0.24 12.46 -10.72
CA THR A 186 -0.41 13.91 -10.97
C THR A 186 -0.24 14.24 -12.45
N LYS A 187 0.78 13.66 -13.10
CA LYS A 187 1.04 13.83 -14.53
C LYS A 187 -0.13 13.30 -15.36
N GLN A 188 -0.66 12.12 -15.05
CA GLN A 188 -1.82 11.53 -15.73
C GLN A 188 -3.08 12.40 -15.57
N ALA A 189 -3.34 12.92 -14.36
CA ALA A 189 -4.46 13.81 -14.10
C ALA A 189 -4.36 15.12 -14.91
N LEU A 190 -3.16 15.71 -15.00
CA LEU A 190 -2.94 16.91 -15.82
C LEU A 190 -3.07 16.60 -17.32
N GLN A 191 -2.62 15.43 -17.77
CA GLN A 191 -2.79 14.99 -19.16
C GLN A 191 -4.25 14.76 -19.54
N SER A 192 -5.08 14.21 -18.65
CA SER A 192 -6.51 14.01 -18.90
C SER A 192 -7.26 15.35 -18.96
N GLN A 193 -6.93 16.29 -18.07
CA GLN A 193 -7.43 17.66 -18.12
C GLN A 193 -7.05 18.35 -19.43
N LEU A 194 -5.78 18.22 -19.85
CA LEU A 194 -5.30 18.78 -21.12
C LEU A 194 -6.06 18.20 -22.33
N ALA A 195 -6.33 16.89 -22.33
CA ALA A 195 -7.10 16.23 -23.38
C ALA A 195 -8.53 16.77 -23.44
N SER A 196 -9.19 16.93 -22.29
CA SER A 196 -10.54 17.50 -22.16
C SER A 196 -10.60 18.94 -22.71
N VAL A 197 -9.65 19.80 -22.29
CA VAL A 197 -9.54 21.18 -22.79
C VAL A 197 -9.28 21.19 -24.30
N SER A 198 -8.39 20.34 -24.81
CA SER A 198 -8.08 20.24 -26.23
C SER A 198 -9.26 19.74 -27.07
N GLN A 199 -10.12 18.88 -26.52
CA GLN A 199 -11.34 18.42 -27.16
C GLN A 199 -12.42 19.51 -27.18
N ALA A 200 -12.60 20.24 -26.07
CA ALA A 200 -13.51 21.39 -26.01
C ALA A 200 -13.13 22.47 -27.04
N ILE A 201 -11.83 22.77 -27.18
CA ILE A 201 -11.31 23.70 -28.21
C ILE A 201 -11.67 23.21 -29.62
N ARG A 202 -11.49 21.92 -29.91
CA ARG A 202 -11.83 21.34 -31.24
C ARG A 202 -13.33 21.40 -31.52
N PHE A 203 -14.17 21.09 -30.54
CA PHE A 203 -15.63 21.17 -30.68
C PHE A 203 -16.10 22.59 -31.00
N HIS A 204 -15.54 23.60 -30.33
CA HIS A 204 -15.82 25.01 -30.67
C HIS A 204 -15.32 25.43 -32.06
N GLN A 205 -14.29 24.77 -32.61
CA GLN A 205 -13.80 25.04 -33.96
C GLN A 205 -14.64 24.37 -35.06
N THR A 206 -15.23 23.20 -34.78
CA THR A 206 -16.05 22.43 -35.74
C THR A 206 -17.55 22.73 -35.64
N GLY A 207 -18.01 23.36 -34.56
CA GLY A 207 -19.37 23.88 -34.39
C GLY A 207 -19.64 25.13 -35.23
N SER A 208 -19.69 24.97 -36.55
CA SER A 208 -20.27 25.93 -37.50
C SER A 208 -21.17 25.18 -38.48
N GLY A 209 -22.31 24.74 -37.96
CA GLY A 209 -23.49 24.40 -38.75
C GLY A 209 -24.61 25.34 -38.36
N ALA A 210 -24.92 26.28 -39.28
CA ALA A 210 -26.06 27.21 -39.29
C ALA A 210 -25.97 28.46 -38.37
N GLY A 211 -25.48 29.55 -38.96
CA GLY A 211 -26.10 30.87 -38.81
C GLY A 211 -25.72 31.71 -37.59
N SER A 212 -24.53 32.31 -37.59
CA SER A 212 -24.35 33.74 -37.23
C SER A 212 -22.87 34.13 -37.27
N SER A 213 -22.64 35.34 -37.77
CA SER A 213 -21.34 35.96 -37.95
C SER A 213 -20.69 36.35 -36.62
N HIS A 214 -20.15 35.39 -35.87
CA HIS A 214 -19.16 35.65 -34.82
C HIS A 214 -18.10 34.57 -34.79
N ARG A 215 -17.04 34.79 -35.58
CA ARG A 215 -15.76 34.10 -35.42
C ARG A 215 -15.18 34.54 -34.06
N LEU A 216 -15.50 33.81 -33.00
CA LEU A 216 -14.89 34.00 -31.67
C LEU A 216 -13.37 33.80 -31.83
N LYS A 217 -12.65 34.93 -31.89
CA LYS A 217 -11.19 34.95 -31.80
C LYS A 217 -10.84 34.35 -30.44
N ARG A 218 -9.98 33.31 -30.45
CA ARG A 218 -9.39 32.71 -29.25
C ARG A 218 -9.00 33.82 -28.28
N THR A 219 -9.40 33.73 -27.02
CA THR A 219 -8.81 34.66 -26.05
C THR A 219 -7.34 34.28 -25.90
N PRO A 220 -6.40 35.25 -25.90
CA PRO A 220 -4.99 34.97 -25.62
C PRO A 220 -4.79 34.19 -24.31
N ALA A 221 -5.70 34.36 -23.35
CA ALA A 221 -5.73 33.67 -22.08
C ALA A 221 -5.89 32.14 -22.21
N GLU A 222 -6.80 31.64 -23.05
CA GLU A 222 -7.03 30.19 -23.22
C GLU A 222 -5.83 29.48 -23.86
N CYS A 223 -5.21 30.07 -24.87
CA CYS A 223 -4.00 29.53 -25.49
C CYS A 223 -2.80 29.55 -24.51
N LEU A 224 -2.71 30.60 -23.69
CA LEU A 224 -1.67 30.75 -22.68
C LEU A 224 -1.83 29.73 -21.53
N ASN A 225 -3.07 29.32 -21.21
CA ASN A 225 -3.34 28.31 -20.20
C ASN A 225 -2.93 26.90 -20.68
N VAL A 226 -3.23 26.54 -21.93
CA VAL A 226 -2.78 25.26 -22.52
C VAL A 226 -1.25 25.18 -22.64
N ALA A 227 -0.58 26.27 -23.01
CA ALA A 227 0.87 26.33 -23.10
C ALA A 227 1.55 26.27 -21.71
N ARG A 228 0.98 26.95 -20.70
CA ARG A 228 1.45 26.86 -19.31
C ARG A 228 1.27 25.45 -18.74
N LEU A 229 0.14 24.81 -19.00
CA LEU A 229 -0.12 23.45 -18.56
C LEU A 229 0.83 22.44 -19.22
N HIS A 230 1.10 22.55 -20.52
CA HIS A 230 2.13 21.74 -21.21
C HIS A 230 3.51 21.92 -20.59
N LYS A 231 3.94 23.16 -20.33
CA LYS A 231 5.21 23.42 -19.64
C LYS A 231 5.26 22.80 -18.25
N HIS A 232 4.14 22.83 -17.52
CA HIS A 232 4.05 22.21 -16.20
C HIS A 232 4.14 20.68 -16.28
N ILE A 233 3.44 20.03 -17.22
CA ILE A 233 3.57 18.59 -17.48
C ILE A 233 5.00 18.20 -17.87
N GLN A 234 5.67 19.02 -18.68
CA GLN A 234 7.06 18.80 -19.08
C GLN A 234 8.02 18.91 -17.89
N ALA A 235 7.88 19.95 -17.05
CA ALA A 235 8.68 20.11 -15.84
C ALA A 235 8.49 18.93 -14.85
N LEU A 236 7.25 18.42 -14.72
CA LEU A 236 6.97 17.22 -13.91
C LEU A 236 7.65 15.96 -14.45
N SER A 237 7.90 15.87 -15.76
CA SER A 237 8.61 14.73 -16.36
C SER A 237 10.13 14.81 -16.23
N GLU A 238 10.68 16.01 -16.00
CA GLU A 238 12.13 16.26 -15.96
C GLU A 238 12.68 16.26 -14.51
N ASN A 239 11.82 16.40 -13.49
CA ASN A 239 12.22 16.36 -12.07
C ASN A 239 12.28 14.93 -11.52
N ALA A 240 13.40 14.25 -11.76
CA ALA A 240 13.75 13.02 -11.04
C ALA A 240 13.75 13.27 -9.51
N CYS A 241 13.19 12.35 -8.73
CA CYS A 241 13.33 12.37 -7.27
C CYS A 241 14.82 12.43 -6.92
N ARG A 242 15.27 13.45 -6.16
CA ARG A 242 16.67 13.49 -5.72
C ARG A 242 16.83 12.55 -4.53
N PRO A 243 17.60 11.45 -4.64
CA PRO A 243 17.79 10.50 -3.55
C PRO A 243 18.27 11.19 -2.27
N ASP A 244 19.13 12.20 -2.44
CA ASP A 244 19.71 13.03 -1.38
C ASP A 244 18.65 13.77 -0.55
N VAL A 245 17.56 14.22 -1.17
CA VAL A 245 16.47 14.95 -0.51
C VAL A 245 15.55 14.01 0.25
N CYS A 246 15.27 12.82 -0.28
CA CYS A 246 14.53 11.78 0.45
C CYS A 246 15.33 11.31 1.68
N PHE A 247 16.63 11.09 1.49
CA PHE A 247 17.54 10.73 2.57
C PHE A 247 17.59 11.85 3.62
N GLN A 248 17.81 13.10 3.23
CA GLN A 248 17.81 14.24 4.16
C GLN A 248 16.45 14.49 4.83
N ALA A 249 15.32 14.23 4.16
CA ALA A 249 13.99 14.35 4.76
C ALA A 249 13.80 13.29 5.86
N LEU A 250 14.13 12.02 5.56
CA LEU A 250 14.10 10.93 6.54
C LEU A 250 15.10 11.17 7.69
N GLN A 251 16.28 11.73 7.38
CA GLN A 251 17.26 12.14 8.39
C GLN A 251 16.82 13.38 9.19
N SER A 252 16.04 14.30 8.63
CA SER A 252 15.56 15.49 9.35
C SER A 252 14.46 15.16 10.36
N VAL A 253 13.67 14.10 10.10
CA VAL A 253 12.80 13.45 11.08
C VAL A 253 13.62 12.79 12.21
N GLU A 254 14.86 12.36 11.91
CA GLU A 254 15.84 11.73 12.82
C GLU A 254 16.47 12.71 13.83
N VAL A 255 16.73 13.97 13.45
CA VAL A 255 17.43 14.97 14.28
C VAL A 255 16.67 15.34 15.57
N ALA A 256 15.36 15.08 15.65
CA ALA A 256 14.59 15.23 16.88
C ALA A 256 14.84 14.12 17.93
N SER A 257 15.60 13.06 17.60
CA SER A 257 15.71 11.84 18.42
C SER A 257 17.13 11.24 18.63
N GLY A 258 18.19 11.74 17.98
CA GLY A 258 19.58 11.32 18.26
C GLY A 258 20.32 10.66 17.07
N PRO A 259 21.59 10.23 17.23
CA PRO A 259 22.54 10.07 16.10
C PRO A 259 22.53 8.72 15.37
N GLN A 260 21.60 7.81 15.64
CA GLN A 260 21.54 6.48 15.00
C GLN A 260 20.09 6.04 14.74
N CYS A 261 19.63 5.99 13.48
CA CYS A 261 18.36 5.35 13.10
C CYS A 261 18.47 3.82 13.27
N ASP A 262 17.93 3.34 14.39
CA ASP A 262 17.73 1.91 14.70
C ASP A 262 16.52 1.31 13.95
N GLY A 263 15.91 2.06 13.04
CA GLY A 263 14.72 1.66 12.28
C GLY A 263 13.39 1.85 13.02
N SER A 264 13.39 2.19 14.31
CA SER A 264 12.18 2.36 15.11
C SER A 264 11.47 3.71 14.89
N THR A 265 12.23 4.79 14.70
CA THR A 265 11.72 6.15 14.41
C THR A 265 11.48 6.39 12.92
N CYS A 266 12.37 5.89 12.05
CA CYS A 266 12.27 5.99 10.59
C CYS A 266 11.19 5.05 10.00
N GLY A 267 10.85 3.95 10.69
CA GLY A 267 9.96 2.89 10.18
C GLY A 267 8.48 3.10 10.39
N SER A 268 8.07 4.24 10.97
CA SER A 268 6.64 4.55 11.05
C SER A 268 6.13 4.94 9.65
N LEU A 269 4.96 4.43 9.29
CA LEU A 269 4.27 4.82 8.07
C LEU A 269 4.10 6.35 7.98
N LYS A 270 3.83 6.98 9.12
CA LYS A 270 3.77 8.44 9.22
C LYS A 270 5.07 9.11 8.74
N ALA A 271 6.22 8.65 9.21
CA ALA A 271 7.52 9.18 8.78
C ALA A 271 7.75 8.98 7.27
N MET A 272 7.43 7.80 6.73
CA MET A 272 7.55 7.54 5.29
C MET A 272 6.63 8.45 4.46
N ARG A 273 5.39 8.69 4.91
CA ARG A 273 4.45 9.63 4.26
C ARG A 273 4.92 11.06 4.34
N ASP A 274 5.35 11.52 5.51
CA ASP A 274 5.83 12.88 5.72
C ASP A 274 7.06 13.15 4.84
N ALA A 275 7.98 12.19 4.75
CA ALA A 275 9.13 12.25 3.84
C ALA A 275 8.72 12.24 2.35
N SER A 276 7.77 11.38 1.96
CA SER A 276 7.23 11.35 0.59
C SER A 276 6.56 12.67 0.21
N MET A 277 5.81 13.29 1.12
CA MET A 277 5.20 14.61 0.93
C MET A 277 6.25 15.71 0.79
N ALA A 278 7.32 15.69 1.60
CA ALA A 278 8.39 16.68 1.55
C ALA A 278 9.25 16.61 0.27
N ALA A 279 9.28 15.45 -0.39
CA ALA A 279 10.06 15.21 -1.61
C ALA A 279 9.34 15.59 -2.92
N LEU A 280 8.06 15.99 -2.86
CA LEU A 280 7.24 16.47 -3.98
C LEU A 280 7.30 17.99 -4.11
#